data_AF-A0A7J4FZQ2-F1
#
_entry.id   AF-A0A7J4FZQ2-F1
#
_cell.length_a   1.000
_cell.length_b   1.000
_cell.length_c   1.000
_cell.angle_alpha   90.00
_cell.angle_beta   90.00
_cell.angle_gamma   90.00
#
_symmetry.space_group_name_H-M   'P 1'
#
loop_
_entity.id
_entity.type
_entity.pdbx_description
1 polymer ?
#
loop_
_entity_poly.entity_id
_entity_poly.type
_entity_poly.pdbx_seq_one_letter_code
_entity_poly.pdbx_strand_id
1 'polypeptide(L)'
;KTNLTIDRSAGPIDIIYEVGLAIHPIFGFPYIPGQSLKGAFTHMMLRYTRFLDNKLKDLLGDKVKDVFTRYIKWFLGHDKSGISNIMFTDAYPDIANNKDRYFISPDIMTPHYKSDTENELDVNPIPILYLVVPKGIRFRFIFGVSNRRVDRLSEDIKDISGYRDTLARIVEDDDLNKIFTRYINGDGEYKINFRNIASDVIDLMLYYGVGGKTNTGYSRFEVLSKRWSQHG
;
A
#
# COMPACT_ATOMS: atom_id res chain seq x y z
N LYS A 1 2.67 -14.86 -2.26
CA LYS A 1 2.45 -15.27 -3.67
C LYS A 1 3.77 -15.52 -4.37
N THR A 2 4.73 -14.60 -4.27
CA THR A 2 6.08 -14.73 -4.85
C THR A 2 7.14 -14.77 -3.74
N ASN A 3 8.41 -14.97 -4.09
CA ASN A 3 9.52 -14.77 -3.17
C ASN A 3 9.55 -13.30 -2.73
N LEU A 4 9.94 -13.05 -1.48
CA LEU A 4 9.96 -11.72 -0.88
C LEU A 4 11.39 -11.28 -0.62
N THR A 5 11.69 -10.06 -1.07
CA THR A 5 12.91 -9.30 -0.77
C THR A 5 12.50 -8.04 -0.02
N ILE A 6 13.26 -7.61 0.98
CA ILE A 6 12.92 -6.43 1.77
C ILE A 6 14.15 -5.54 1.81
N ASP A 7 14.18 -4.51 0.98
CA ASP A 7 15.27 -3.54 0.98
C ASP A 7 15.42 -2.90 2.37
N ARG A 8 16.40 -3.42 3.11
CA ARG A 8 16.96 -2.78 4.28
C ARG A 8 18.46 -2.67 4.04
N SER A 9 18.85 -1.56 3.45
CA SER A 9 20.22 -1.13 3.25
C SER A 9 20.89 -0.76 4.60
N ALA A 10 21.01 -1.70 5.54
CA ALA A 10 21.67 -1.48 6.83
C ALA A 10 21.85 -2.76 7.71
N GLY A 11 21.76 -3.98 7.16
CA GLY A 11 21.89 -5.22 7.95
C GLY A 11 23.21 -5.96 7.66
N PRO A 12 23.71 -6.84 8.55
CA PRO A 12 24.88 -7.66 8.28
C PRO A 12 24.72 -8.58 7.04
N ILE A 13 23.49 -8.88 6.65
CA ILE A 13 23.15 -9.62 5.43
C ILE A 13 23.36 -8.79 4.17
N ASP A 14 23.09 -7.48 4.24
CA ASP A 14 23.28 -6.55 3.13
C ASP A 14 24.76 -6.45 2.73
N ILE A 15 25.66 -6.47 3.73
CA ILE A 15 27.11 -6.42 3.53
C ILE A 15 27.63 -7.65 2.75
N ILE A 16 26.97 -8.81 2.88
CA ILE A 16 27.43 -10.07 2.29
C ILE A 16 26.76 -10.35 0.94
N TYR A 17 25.47 -9.96 0.77
CA TYR A 17 24.66 -10.37 -0.38
C TYR A 17 24.11 -9.21 -1.22
N GLU A 18 24.45 -7.95 -0.91
CA GLU A 18 23.97 -6.72 -1.59
C GLU A 18 22.43 -6.57 -1.63
N VAL A 19 21.72 -7.39 -0.85
CA VAL A 19 20.27 -7.37 -0.69
C VAL A 19 19.98 -7.53 0.78
N GLY A 20 19.49 -6.45 1.38
CA GLY A 20 18.96 -6.48 2.74
C GLY A 20 17.79 -7.47 2.86
N LEU A 21 17.77 -8.23 3.95
CA LEU A 21 16.57 -8.88 4.46
C LEU A 21 16.33 -8.34 5.86
N ALA A 22 15.14 -7.81 6.14
CA ALA A 22 14.80 -7.36 7.48
C ALA A 22 14.60 -8.57 8.39
N ILE A 23 15.58 -8.85 9.24
CA ILE A 23 15.53 -9.93 10.23
C ILE A 23 15.25 -9.36 11.62
N HIS A 24 14.35 -10.00 12.35
CA HIS A 24 14.09 -9.63 13.74
C HIS A 24 15.28 -10.02 14.62
N PRO A 25 15.92 -9.08 15.33
CA PRO A 25 17.21 -9.30 15.99
C PRO A 25 17.16 -10.37 17.09
N ILE A 26 16.01 -10.53 17.76
CA ILE A 26 15.85 -11.48 18.87
C ILE A 26 15.42 -12.88 18.38
N PHE A 27 14.57 -12.95 17.36
CA PHE A 27 13.88 -14.18 16.98
C PHE A 27 14.42 -14.81 15.69
N GLY A 28 15.28 -14.10 14.96
CA GLY A 28 15.95 -14.61 13.76
C GLY A 28 15.04 -14.81 12.54
N PHE A 29 13.74 -14.56 12.65
CA PHE A 29 12.82 -14.64 11.51
C PHE A 29 12.79 -13.34 10.70
N PRO A 30 12.54 -13.40 9.39
CA PRO A 30 12.32 -12.23 8.57
C PRO A 30 10.99 -11.55 8.90
N TYR A 31 10.92 -10.23 8.78
CA TYR A 31 9.70 -9.46 9.02
C TYR A 31 9.58 -8.30 8.04
N ILE A 32 8.37 -7.81 7.79
CA ILE A 32 8.13 -6.61 6.98
C ILE A 32 7.96 -5.42 7.91
N PRO A 33 8.83 -4.40 7.88
CA PRO A 33 8.66 -3.23 8.72
C PRO A 33 7.34 -2.52 8.45
N GLY A 34 6.68 -2.05 9.51
CA GLY A 34 5.44 -1.26 9.42
C GLY A 34 5.61 0.03 8.62
N GLN A 35 6.83 0.59 8.62
CA GLN A 35 7.18 1.73 7.76
C GLN A 35 7.20 1.36 6.27
N SER A 36 7.67 0.17 5.90
CA SER A 36 7.63 -0.32 4.52
C SER A 36 6.19 -0.55 4.06
N LEU A 37 5.34 -1.11 4.93
CA LEU A 37 3.90 -1.23 4.68
C LEU A 37 3.24 0.14 4.51
N LYS A 38 3.51 1.09 5.41
CA LYS A 38 2.99 2.45 5.31
C LYS A 38 3.47 3.16 4.04
N GLY A 39 4.74 2.98 3.67
CA GLY A 39 5.29 3.53 2.42
C GLY A 39 4.58 3.00 1.18
N ALA A 40 4.41 1.67 1.09
CA ALA A 40 3.68 1.04 -0.01
C ALA A 40 2.21 1.48 -0.05
N PHE A 41 1.56 1.56 1.11
CA PHE A 41 0.20 2.06 1.24
C PHE A 41 0.07 3.51 0.75
N THR A 42 0.94 4.41 1.22
CA THR A 42 0.98 5.82 0.83
C THR A 42 1.19 5.96 -0.68
N HIS A 43 2.15 5.21 -1.24
CA HIS A 43 2.41 5.22 -2.68
C HIS A 43 1.17 4.74 -3.47
N MET A 44 0.53 3.65 -3.03
CA MET A 44 -0.67 3.13 -3.68
C MET A 44 -1.85 4.09 -3.57
N MET A 45 -2.06 4.69 -2.40
CA MET A 45 -3.10 5.69 -2.18
C MET A 45 -2.91 6.89 -3.10
N LEU A 46 -1.70 7.43 -3.22
CA LEU A 46 -1.42 8.55 -4.12
C LEU A 46 -1.64 8.17 -5.60
N ARG A 47 -1.27 6.95 -6.00
CA ARG A 47 -1.55 6.45 -7.35
C ARG A 47 -3.05 6.33 -7.60
N TYR A 48 -3.79 5.82 -6.62
CA TYR A 48 -5.25 5.71 -6.66
C TYR A 48 -5.91 7.10 -6.77
N THR A 49 -5.45 8.07 -5.99
CA THR A 49 -5.93 9.47 -6.06
C THR A 49 -5.64 10.09 -7.42
N ARG A 50 -4.44 9.94 -7.98
CA ARG A 50 -4.13 10.48 -9.32
C ARG A 50 -5.01 9.91 -10.43
N PHE A 51 -5.33 8.61 -10.34
CA PHE A 51 -6.27 7.98 -11.27
C PHE A 51 -7.68 8.57 -11.14
N LEU A 52 -8.14 8.78 -9.90
CA LEU A 52 -9.42 9.40 -9.63
C LEU A 52 -9.46 10.88 -10.01
N ASP A 53 -8.38 11.63 -9.80
CA ASP A 53 -8.31 13.08 -10.06
C ASP A 53 -8.65 13.42 -11.51
N ASN A 54 -8.19 12.61 -12.47
CA ASN A 54 -8.51 12.80 -13.89
C ASN A 54 -10.02 12.62 -14.12
N LYS A 55 -10.61 11.55 -13.59
CA LYS A 55 -12.06 11.31 -13.69
C LYS A 55 -12.87 12.37 -12.95
N LEU A 56 -12.47 12.74 -11.73
CA LEU A 56 -13.18 13.72 -10.90
C LEU A 56 -13.15 15.11 -11.53
N LYS A 57 -12.04 15.52 -12.14
CA LYS A 57 -11.95 16.80 -12.84
C LYS A 57 -12.95 16.87 -13.98
N ASP A 58 -13.00 15.83 -14.82
CA ASP A 58 -13.87 15.80 -16.00
C ASP A 58 -15.35 15.80 -15.62
N LEU A 59 -15.73 15.16 -14.51
CA LEU A 59 -17.12 15.04 -14.09
C LEU A 59 -17.61 16.12 -13.11
N LEU A 60 -16.74 16.62 -12.23
CA LEU A 60 -17.12 17.46 -11.09
C LEU A 60 -16.38 18.81 -11.02
N GLY A 61 -15.43 19.04 -11.93
CA GLY A 61 -14.63 20.25 -11.97
C GLY A 61 -13.52 20.31 -10.91
N ASP A 62 -12.69 21.36 -10.99
CA ASP A 62 -11.47 21.48 -10.19
C ASP A 62 -11.73 21.59 -8.67
N LYS A 63 -12.86 22.20 -8.25
CA LYS A 63 -13.19 22.39 -6.82
C LYS A 63 -13.31 21.05 -6.07
N VAL A 64 -13.98 20.06 -6.67
CA VAL A 64 -14.19 18.76 -6.02
C VAL A 64 -12.91 17.94 -5.98
N LYS A 65 -12.13 17.96 -7.06
CA LYS A 65 -10.80 17.35 -7.12
C LYS A 65 -9.89 17.87 -6.00
N ASP A 66 -9.86 19.19 -5.80
CA ASP A 66 -9.01 19.82 -4.79
C ASP A 66 -9.39 19.40 -3.37
N VAL A 67 -10.68 19.29 -3.06
CA VAL A 67 -11.13 18.82 -1.74
C VAL A 67 -10.74 17.35 -1.53
N PHE A 68 -10.97 16.48 -2.52
CA PHE A 68 -10.60 15.07 -2.42
C PHE A 68 -9.09 14.88 -2.23
N THR A 69 -8.27 15.59 -3.01
CA THR A 69 -6.82 15.59 -2.87
C THR A 69 -6.38 16.06 -1.48
N ARG A 70 -6.96 17.14 -0.96
CA ARG A 70 -6.67 17.63 0.40
C ARG A 70 -7.02 16.58 1.46
N TYR A 71 -8.13 15.88 1.28
CA TYR A 71 -8.60 14.84 2.19
C TYR A 71 -7.62 13.66 2.29
N ILE A 72 -7.13 13.18 1.15
CA ILE A 72 -6.15 12.10 1.10
C ILE A 72 -4.81 12.54 1.70
N LYS A 73 -4.30 13.72 1.34
CA LYS A 73 -3.05 14.25 1.92
C LYS A 73 -3.12 14.31 3.43
N TRP A 74 -4.24 14.78 3.95
CA TRP A 74 -4.49 14.85 5.38
C TRP A 74 -4.58 13.47 6.03
N PHE A 75 -5.25 12.50 5.41
CA PHE A 75 -5.32 11.12 5.91
C PHE A 75 -3.93 10.48 6.07
N LEU A 76 -3.05 10.77 5.10
CA LEU A 76 -1.67 10.32 5.09
C LEU A 76 -0.76 11.13 6.02
N GLY A 77 -1.25 12.22 6.61
CA GLY A 77 -0.46 13.12 7.48
C GLY A 77 0.51 14.01 6.69
N HIS A 78 0.24 14.29 5.42
CA HIS A 78 1.01 15.23 4.59
C HIS A 78 0.50 16.67 4.72
N ASP A 79 -0.25 16.99 5.78
CA ASP A 79 -0.71 18.33 6.12
C ASP A 79 0.23 18.99 7.15
N LYS A 80 -0.08 20.22 7.58
CA LYS A 80 0.72 20.96 8.57
C LYS A 80 0.86 20.24 9.92
N SER A 81 -0.02 19.29 10.23
CA SER A 81 0.02 18.57 11.50
C SER A 81 0.97 17.38 11.49
N GLY A 82 1.34 16.85 10.32
CA GLY A 82 2.27 15.71 10.15
C GLY A 82 1.74 14.35 10.65
N ILE A 83 0.56 14.29 11.28
CA ILE A 83 0.05 13.07 11.93
C ILE A 83 -0.93 12.37 11.00
N SER A 84 -0.59 11.15 10.62
CA SER A 84 -1.43 10.29 9.79
C SER A 84 -2.56 9.64 10.60
N ASN A 85 -3.71 9.47 9.96
CA ASN A 85 -4.85 8.73 10.51
C ASN A 85 -4.79 7.23 10.23
N ILE A 86 -3.68 6.73 9.66
CA ILE A 86 -3.45 5.29 9.48
C ILE A 86 -2.13 4.87 10.16
N MET A 87 -2.19 3.76 10.88
CA MET A 87 -1.03 3.11 11.49
C MET A 87 -0.88 1.69 10.95
N PHE A 88 0.36 1.20 10.91
CA PHE A 88 0.72 -0.16 10.55
C PHE A 88 1.66 -0.71 11.61
N THR A 89 1.41 -1.91 12.10
CA THR A 89 2.42 -2.69 12.83
C THR A 89 3.40 -3.30 11.85
N ASP A 90 4.52 -3.79 12.37
CA ASP A 90 5.35 -4.74 11.63
C ASP A 90 4.53 -5.99 11.24
N ALA A 91 4.86 -6.58 10.09
CA ALA A 91 4.33 -7.87 9.69
C ALA A 91 5.29 -8.99 10.08
N TYR A 92 4.80 -9.91 10.91
CA TYR A 92 5.57 -11.07 11.35
C TYR A 92 5.05 -12.35 10.69
N PRO A 93 5.93 -13.34 10.47
CA PRO A 93 5.50 -14.63 9.98
C PRO A 93 4.59 -15.31 11.01
N ASP A 94 3.49 -15.87 10.54
CA ASP A 94 2.57 -16.64 11.36
C ASP A 94 3.18 -18.02 11.66
N ILE A 95 3.95 -18.11 12.76
CA ILE A 95 4.74 -19.30 13.11
C ILE A 95 3.87 -20.56 13.14
N ALA A 96 2.65 -20.47 13.67
CA ALA A 96 1.76 -21.62 13.78
C ALA A 96 1.37 -22.19 12.41
N ASN A 97 1.22 -21.33 11.40
CA ASN A 97 0.87 -21.72 10.03
C ASN A 97 2.09 -21.97 9.13
N ASN A 98 3.32 -21.82 9.63
CA ASN A 98 4.57 -21.98 8.88
C ASN A 98 5.54 -23.01 9.50
N LYS A 99 5.07 -23.89 10.40
CA LYS A 99 5.93 -24.78 11.23
C LYS A 99 6.99 -25.58 10.47
N ASP A 100 6.66 -26.07 9.27
CA ASP A 100 7.54 -26.94 8.47
C ASP A 100 8.22 -26.20 7.31
N ARG A 101 8.37 -24.87 7.40
CA ARG A 101 8.89 -24.04 6.32
C ARG A 101 10.19 -23.34 6.70
N TYR A 102 11.13 -23.34 5.78
CA TYR A 102 12.29 -22.46 5.83
C TYR A 102 11.86 -21.02 5.54
N PHE A 103 12.27 -20.09 6.40
CA PHE A 103 11.98 -18.67 6.20
C PHE A 103 12.96 -17.95 5.28
N ILE A 104 14.08 -18.59 4.95
CA ILE A 104 15.13 -18.04 4.10
C ILE A 104 15.54 -19.09 3.08
N SER A 105 15.68 -18.67 1.83
CA SER A 105 16.19 -19.48 0.71
C SER A 105 17.17 -18.64 -0.12
N PRO A 106 18.22 -19.22 -0.70
CA PRO A 106 18.97 -18.55 -1.75
C PRO A 106 18.10 -18.38 -3.01
N ASP A 107 18.35 -17.31 -3.76
CA ASP A 107 17.80 -17.03 -5.09
C ASP A 107 18.88 -16.39 -5.96
N ILE A 108 18.75 -16.50 -7.29
CA ILE A 108 19.74 -16.00 -8.25
C ILE A 108 19.08 -15.00 -9.18
N MET A 109 19.67 -13.81 -9.30
CA MET A 109 19.35 -12.88 -10.39
C MET A 109 20.54 -12.75 -11.32
N THR A 110 20.25 -12.84 -12.61
CA THR A 110 21.16 -12.47 -13.68
C THR A 110 20.70 -11.12 -14.25
N PRO A 111 21.11 -9.98 -13.66
CA PRO A 111 20.78 -8.68 -14.25
C PRO A 111 21.38 -8.59 -15.66
N HIS A 112 20.51 -8.42 -16.65
CA HIS A 112 20.90 -8.34 -18.06
C HIS A 112 21.21 -6.90 -18.53
N TYR A 113 21.11 -5.90 -17.65
CA TYR A 113 21.37 -4.50 -18.02
C TYR A 113 22.21 -3.82 -16.94
N LYS A 114 23.49 -3.59 -17.24
CA LYS A 114 24.26 -2.49 -16.63
C LYS A 114 24.10 -1.29 -17.54
N SER A 115 23.89 -0.12 -16.95
CA SER A 115 23.50 1.16 -17.57
C SER A 115 24.38 1.69 -18.70
N ASP A 116 25.45 0.98 -19.10
CA ASP A 116 26.46 1.42 -20.07
C ASP A 116 26.53 0.52 -21.33
N THR A 117 25.44 -0.17 -21.70
CA THR A 117 25.42 -1.06 -22.88
C THR A 117 24.49 -0.52 -23.97
N GLU A 118 25.07 -0.06 -25.08
CA GLU A 118 24.33 0.40 -26.27
C GLU A 118 23.82 -0.76 -27.15
N ASN A 119 24.26 -2.00 -26.89
CA ASN A 119 24.04 -3.16 -27.75
C ASN A 119 23.70 -4.42 -26.95
N GLU A 120 22.68 -5.18 -27.36
CA GLU A 120 22.23 -6.42 -26.68
C GLU A 120 23.27 -7.56 -26.75
N LEU A 121 24.22 -7.48 -27.68
CA LEU A 121 25.24 -8.51 -27.92
C LEU A 121 26.39 -8.50 -26.91
N ASP A 122 26.55 -7.43 -26.13
CA ASP A 122 27.65 -7.26 -25.15
C ASP A 122 27.23 -7.60 -23.71
N VAL A 123 26.02 -8.12 -23.51
CA VAL A 123 25.50 -8.46 -22.19
C VAL A 123 26.13 -9.76 -21.68
N ASN A 124 27.02 -9.64 -20.69
CA ASN A 124 27.52 -10.77 -19.91
C ASN A 124 26.85 -10.79 -18.53
N PRO A 125 25.75 -11.56 -18.34
CA PRO A 125 25.03 -11.58 -17.07
C PRO A 125 25.88 -12.25 -15.98
N ILE A 126 26.23 -11.51 -14.95
CA ILE A 126 26.87 -12.05 -13.75
C ILE A 126 25.76 -12.50 -12.78
N PRO A 127 25.62 -13.80 -12.47
CA PRO A 127 24.65 -14.25 -11.49
C PRO A 127 24.96 -13.68 -10.11
N ILE A 128 24.00 -12.98 -9.52
CA ILE A 128 24.06 -12.46 -8.15
C ILE A 128 23.20 -13.37 -7.27
N LEU A 129 23.84 -14.05 -6.32
CA LEU A 129 23.19 -14.85 -5.30
C LEU A 129 22.73 -13.94 -4.14
N TYR A 130 21.47 -14.04 -3.74
CA TYR A 130 20.96 -13.33 -2.56
C TYR A 130 19.92 -14.14 -1.80
N LEU A 131 19.65 -13.74 -0.56
CA LEU A 131 18.69 -14.40 0.31
C LEU A 131 17.29 -13.81 0.15
N VAL A 132 16.29 -14.69 0.07
CA VAL A 132 14.87 -14.32 -0.03
C VAL A 132 14.05 -15.05 1.01
N VAL A 133 12.88 -14.51 1.34
CA VAL A 133 11.83 -15.30 1.96
C VAL A 133 11.10 -16.07 0.85
N PRO A 134 11.03 -17.41 0.91
CA PRO A 134 10.41 -18.19 -0.15
C PRO A 134 8.90 -17.94 -0.20
N LYS A 135 8.31 -18.12 -1.39
CA LYS A 135 6.86 -18.04 -1.56
C LYS A 135 6.12 -19.04 -0.64
N GLY A 136 4.94 -18.65 -0.19
CA GLY A 136 4.07 -19.49 0.65
C GLY A 136 4.23 -19.29 2.15
N ILE A 137 5.14 -18.40 2.59
CA ILE A 137 5.18 -17.93 3.98
C ILE A 137 4.02 -16.98 4.24
N ARG A 138 3.25 -17.26 5.31
CA ARG A 138 2.15 -16.40 5.75
C ARG A 138 2.66 -15.34 6.71
N PHE A 139 2.33 -14.08 6.44
CA PHE A 139 2.60 -12.94 7.32
C PHE A 139 1.31 -12.40 7.93
N ARG A 140 1.41 -11.81 9.11
CA ARG A 140 0.32 -11.14 9.82
C ARG A 140 0.79 -9.78 10.30
N PHE A 141 -0.03 -8.76 10.06
CA PHE A 141 0.12 -7.42 10.61
C PHE A 141 -1.25 -6.86 10.98
N ILE A 142 -1.24 -5.78 11.75
CA ILE A 142 -2.43 -5.01 12.11
C ILE A 142 -2.28 -3.62 11.49
N PHE A 143 -3.38 -3.08 10.99
CA PHE A 143 -3.48 -1.68 10.63
C PHE A 143 -4.66 -1.05 11.36
N GLY A 144 -4.49 0.21 11.76
CA GLY A 144 -5.51 0.97 12.48
C GLY A 144 -5.86 2.22 11.71
N VAL A 145 -7.16 2.52 11.61
CA VAL A 145 -7.67 3.76 11.01
C VAL A 145 -8.31 4.58 12.13
N SER A 146 -7.85 5.82 12.30
CA SER A 146 -8.37 6.75 13.29
C SER A 146 -9.35 7.74 12.66
N ASN A 147 -10.53 7.87 13.26
CA ASN A 147 -11.53 8.86 12.88
C ASN A 147 -11.37 10.20 13.62
N ARG A 148 -10.39 10.33 14.54
CA ARG A 148 -10.23 11.45 15.50
C ARG A 148 -10.19 12.86 14.89
N ARG A 149 -10.12 12.98 13.58
CA ARG A 149 -9.99 14.27 12.92
C ARG A 149 -11.00 14.49 11.78
N VAL A 150 -11.90 13.53 11.51
CA VAL A 150 -12.89 13.62 10.42
C VAL A 150 -13.82 14.84 10.59
N ASP A 151 -13.98 15.32 11.82
CA ASP A 151 -14.86 16.44 12.18
C ASP A 151 -14.42 17.82 11.65
N ARG A 152 -13.11 18.04 11.39
CA ARG A 152 -12.65 19.34 10.83
C ARG A 152 -12.96 19.50 9.34
N LEU A 153 -13.23 18.39 8.64
CA LEU A 153 -13.42 18.38 7.19
C LEU A 153 -14.89 18.29 6.79
N SER A 154 -15.78 17.93 7.72
CA SER A 154 -17.23 18.11 7.53
C SER A 154 -17.60 19.58 7.28
N GLU A 155 -16.79 20.55 7.70
CA GLU A 155 -17.00 21.97 7.40
C GLU A 155 -16.65 22.31 5.94
N ASP A 156 -15.54 21.79 5.41
CA ASP A 156 -15.15 21.94 3.99
C ASP A 156 -16.07 21.16 3.04
N ILE A 157 -16.61 20.01 3.48
CA ILE A 157 -17.56 19.19 2.70
C ILE A 157 -18.96 19.84 2.65
N LYS A 158 -19.36 20.63 3.67
CA LYS A 158 -20.61 21.42 3.60
C LYS A 158 -20.61 22.38 2.39
N ASP A 159 -19.45 22.84 1.95
CA ASP A 159 -19.28 23.69 0.76
C ASP A 159 -19.33 22.92 -0.58
N ILE A 160 -19.44 21.57 -0.52
CA ILE A 160 -19.70 20.67 -1.66
C ILE A 160 -21.16 20.21 -1.67
N SER A 161 -21.98 20.59 -0.68
CA SER A 161 -23.42 20.26 -0.65
C SER A 161 -24.20 20.71 -1.90
N GLY A 162 -23.70 21.71 -2.64
CA GLY A 162 -24.24 22.12 -3.95
C GLY A 162 -23.97 21.15 -5.10
N TYR A 163 -23.09 20.16 -4.93
CA TYR A 163 -22.83 19.09 -5.90
C TYR A 163 -23.68 17.84 -5.65
N ARG A 164 -24.69 17.93 -4.77
CA ARG A 164 -25.60 16.81 -4.44
C ARG A 164 -26.19 16.17 -5.69
N ASP A 165 -26.67 17.00 -6.60
CA ASP A 165 -27.30 16.59 -7.86
C ASP A 165 -26.28 16.09 -8.88
N THR A 166 -25.07 16.66 -8.90
CA THR A 166 -23.96 16.21 -9.76
C THR A 166 -23.42 14.85 -9.30
N LEU A 167 -23.32 14.63 -7.99
CA LEU A 167 -22.98 13.33 -7.40
C LEU A 167 -24.11 12.32 -7.65
N ALA A 168 -25.38 12.73 -7.59
CA ALA A 168 -26.52 11.88 -7.94
C ALA A 168 -26.60 11.54 -9.44
N ARG A 169 -25.99 12.31 -10.34
CA ARG A 169 -25.84 11.97 -11.77
C ARG A 169 -24.66 11.04 -12.05
N ILE A 170 -23.59 11.14 -11.25
CA ILE A 170 -22.47 10.17 -11.29
C ILE A 170 -22.92 8.77 -10.86
N VAL A 171 -23.99 8.69 -10.06
CA VAL A 171 -24.65 7.44 -9.66
C VAL A 171 -25.21 6.66 -10.88
N GLU A 172 -25.38 7.29 -12.04
CA GLU A 172 -25.79 6.58 -13.27
C GLU A 172 -24.62 5.82 -13.96
N ASP A 173 -23.37 6.13 -13.61
CA ASP A 173 -22.18 5.36 -14.02
C ASP A 173 -21.90 4.26 -13.00
N ASP A 174 -22.17 3.01 -13.38
CA ASP A 174 -22.17 1.85 -12.49
C ASP A 174 -20.80 1.55 -11.83
N ASP A 175 -19.69 2.01 -12.41
CA ASP A 175 -18.34 1.83 -11.88
C ASP A 175 -17.98 2.92 -10.87
N LEU A 176 -18.32 4.18 -11.17
CA LEU A 176 -18.12 5.29 -10.24
C LEU A 176 -19.08 5.22 -9.07
N ASN A 177 -20.30 4.76 -9.29
CA ASN A 177 -21.29 4.59 -8.25
C ASN A 177 -20.88 3.53 -7.22
N LYS A 178 -20.28 2.42 -7.65
CA LYS A 178 -19.67 1.39 -6.78
C LYS A 178 -18.46 1.88 -6.00
N ILE A 179 -17.71 2.81 -6.57
CA ILE A 179 -16.68 3.56 -5.85
C ILE A 179 -17.46 4.39 -4.82
N PHE A 180 -18.13 5.47 -5.22
CA PHE A 180 -18.76 6.47 -4.34
C PHE A 180 -19.70 5.92 -3.24
N THR A 181 -20.57 4.95 -3.49
CA THR A 181 -21.41 4.32 -2.43
C THR A 181 -20.59 3.59 -1.36
N ARG A 182 -19.39 3.10 -1.69
CA ARG A 182 -18.44 2.54 -0.71
C ARG A 182 -17.73 3.61 0.11
N TYR A 183 -17.60 4.81 -0.46
CA TYR A 183 -16.92 5.96 0.17
C TYR A 183 -17.89 6.84 0.93
N ILE A 184 -19.19 6.90 0.63
CA ILE A 184 -20.07 7.91 1.21
C ILE A 184 -21.21 7.22 1.97
N ASN A 185 -21.32 7.45 3.28
CA ASN A 185 -22.44 6.94 4.06
C ASN A 185 -23.75 7.56 3.56
N GLY A 186 -24.74 6.72 3.22
CA GLY A 186 -25.98 7.10 2.53
C GLY A 186 -26.98 7.91 3.35
N ASP A 187 -26.66 8.30 4.58
CA ASP A 187 -27.61 8.89 5.54
C ASP A 187 -27.83 10.41 5.34
N GLY A 188 -27.48 10.94 4.16
CA GLY A 188 -27.57 12.37 3.85
C GLY A 188 -26.38 13.22 4.33
N GLU A 189 -25.45 12.64 5.10
CA GLU A 189 -24.14 13.24 5.39
C GLU A 189 -23.08 12.62 4.49
N TYR A 190 -22.54 13.39 3.54
CA TYR A 190 -21.50 12.95 2.62
C TYR A 190 -20.16 12.66 3.35
N LYS A 191 -20.08 11.62 4.17
CA LYS A 191 -18.91 11.26 4.98
C LYS A 191 -18.06 10.19 4.29
N ILE A 192 -16.80 10.50 4.04
CA ILE A 192 -15.86 9.59 3.39
C ILE A 192 -15.48 8.41 4.32
N ASN A 193 -15.72 7.18 3.89
CA ASN A 193 -15.47 5.95 4.63
C ASN A 193 -14.04 5.43 4.41
N PHE A 194 -13.08 6.07 5.10
CA PHE A 194 -11.66 5.71 5.05
C PHE A 194 -11.36 4.24 5.35
N ARG A 195 -12.21 3.58 6.12
CA ARG A 195 -12.06 2.16 6.45
C ARG A 195 -12.11 1.30 5.19
N ASN A 196 -13.09 1.53 4.32
CA ASN A 196 -13.24 0.81 3.06
C ASN A 196 -12.11 1.16 2.09
N ILE A 197 -11.74 2.45 1.99
CA ILE A 197 -10.61 2.86 1.14
C ILE A 197 -9.32 2.17 1.56
N ALA A 198 -9.01 2.22 2.86
CA ALA A 198 -7.80 1.64 3.38
C ALA A 198 -7.79 0.12 3.14
N SER A 199 -8.94 -0.54 3.30
CA SER A 199 -9.11 -1.95 2.97
C SER A 199 -8.73 -2.26 1.52
N ASP A 200 -9.29 -1.52 0.57
CA ASP A 200 -9.11 -1.77 -0.87
C ASP A 200 -7.69 -1.42 -1.31
N VAL A 201 -7.13 -0.32 -0.78
CA VAL A 201 -5.74 0.08 -1.05
C VAL A 201 -4.74 -0.91 -0.47
N ILE A 202 -5.04 -1.54 0.68
CA ILE A 202 -4.23 -2.63 1.24
C ILE A 202 -4.22 -3.85 0.31
N ASP A 203 -5.34 -4.20 -0.28
CA ASP A 203 -5.40 -5.34 -1.22
C ASP A 203 -4.57 -5.03 -2.47
N LEU A 204 -4.70 -3.81 -2.99
CA LEU A 204 -3.92 -3.33 -4.13
C LEU A 204 -2.42 -3.29 -3.84
N MET A 205 -1.99 -2.72 -2.70
CA MET A 205 -0.56 -2.64 -2.36
C MET A 205 0.05 -4.05 -2.22
N LEU A 206 -0.69 -5.00 -1.65
CA LEU A 206 -0.24 -6.38 -1.50
C LEU A 206 -0.17 -7.12 -2.86
N TYR A 207 -1.12 -6.84 -3.75
CA TYR A 207 -1.14 -7.39 -5.10
C TYR A 207 0.04 -6.90 -5.96
N TYR A 208 0.30 -5.59 -5.95
CA TYR A 208 1.40 -4.98 -6.72
C TYR A 208 2.78 -5.21 -6.07
N GLY A 209 2.81 -5.36 -4.74
CA GLY A 209 3.96 -5.81 -3.97
C GLY A 209 4.44 -4.82 -2.92
N VAL A 210 5.01 -5.36 -1.84
CA VAL A 210 5.58 -4.61 -0.71
C VAL A 210 6.96 -5.16 -0.39
N GLY A 211 8.00 -4.36 -0.61
CA GLY A 211 9.39 -4.75 -0.40
C GLY A 211 10.29 -4.32 -1.55
N GLY A 212 11.44 -4.97 -1.67
CA GLY A 212 12.37 -4.77 -2.79
C GLY A 212 11.88 -5.45 -4.07
N LYS A 213 12.48 -5.03 -5.19
CA LYS A 213 12.39 -5.69 -6.52
C LYS A 213 10.96 -6.02 -7.00
N THR A 214 9.96 -5.22 -6.64
CA THR A 214 8.55 -5.43 -7.03
C THR A 214 8.31 -5.34 -8.55
N ASN A 215 9.10 -4.52 -9.25
CA ASN A 215 9.07 -4.36 -10.70
C ASN A 215 9.51 -5.62 -11.46
N THR A 216 10.33 -6.49 -10.85
CA THR A 216 10.78 -7.75 -11.46
C THR A 216 9.96 -8.95 -10.99
N GLY A 217 8.84 -8.72 -10.29
CA GLY A 217 7.89 -9.77 -9.89
C GLY A 217 8.07 -10.30 -8.46
N TYR A 218 9.00 -9.75 -7.67
CA TYR A 218 9.16 -10.14 -6.26
C TYR A 218 8.15 -9.45 -5.34
N SER A 219 8.08 -9.95 -4.11
CA SER A 219 7.44 -9.29 -2.96
C SER A 219 5.94 -9.04 -3.12
N ARG A 220 5.24 -9.92 -3.86
CA ARG A 220 3.78 -9.90 -4.05
C ARG A 220 3.09 -10.88 -3.12
N PHE A 221 1.93 -10.46 -2.63
CA PHE A 221 1.15 -11.17 -1.63
C PHE A 221 -0.25 -11.49 -2.13
N GLU A 222 -0.86 -12.46 -1.47
CA GLU A 222 -2.29 -12.76 -1.59
C GLU A 222 -2.91 -12.54 -0.21
N VAL A 223 -4.12 -11.97 -0.19
CA VAL A 223 -4.83 -11.69 1.06
C VAL A 223 -5.57 -12.95 1.47
N LEU A 224 -5.08 -13.61 2.52
CA LEU A 224 -5.69 -14.84 3.02
C LEU A 224 -6.92 -14.58 3.90
N SER A 225 -6.84 -13.52 4.73
CA SER A 225 -7.97 -13.10 5.57
C SER A 225 -7.78 -11.66 5.99
N LYS A 226 -8.89 -10.94 6.16
CA LYS A 226 -8.94 -9.59 6.72
C LYS A 226 -10.11 -9.55 7.69
N ARG A 227 -9.87 -9.12 8.93
CA ARG A 227 -10.88 -9.04 9.97
C ARG A 227 -10.82 -7.66 10.60
N TRP A 228 -12.00 -7.11 10.90
CA TRP A 228 -12.11 -5.86 11.62
C TRP A 228 -12.48 -6.14 13.07
N SER A 229 -11.83 -5.44 13.98
CA SER A 229 -12.25 -5.33 15.37
C SER A 229 -12.54 -3.86 15.63
N GLN A 230 -13.72 -3.58 16.19
CA GLN A 230 -14.01 -2.26 16.74
C GLN A 230 -13.65 -2.31 18.21
N HIS A 231 -12.70 -1.50 18.63
CA HIS A 231 -12.60 -1.11 20.03
C HIS A 231 -13.50 0.13 20.17
N GLY A 232 -14.61 -0.06 20.87
CA GLY A 232 -15.55 1.01 21.23
C GLY A 232 -14.91 2.02 22.17
#